data_AF-A0A2S2P9W4-F1
#
_entry.id   AF-A0A2S2P9W4-F1
#
_cell.length_a   1.000
_cell.length_b   1.000
_cell.length_c   1.000
_cell.angle_alpha   90.00
_cell.angle_beta   90.00
_cell.angle_gamma   90.00
#
_symmetry.space_group_name_H-M   'P 1'
#
loop_
_entity.id
_entity.type
_entity.pdbx_description
1 polymer ?
#
loop_
_entity_poly.entity_id
_entity_poly.type
_entity_poly.pdbx_seq_one_letter_code
_entity_poly.pdbx_strand_id
1 'polypeptide(L)'
;MDINLFDLKEWSSMDNGLVLINKLIEFNVLPASRKCPRGHAMKIVQDKSVIDNFKWMCREKIREKNQKAKPCNYSSSLRKNTFFYKSHLSLLNICGFVNLWSMNCPSLVIQKQLRLANQTVVDWSSFCREVVFDHMIKKKNNWEASENRRIKIWTP
;
A
#
# COMPACT_ATOMS: atom_id res chain seq x y z
N MET A 1 16.14 3.27 -11.10
CA MET A 1 16.20 4.44 -10.20
C MET A 1 16.16 3.86 -8.80
N ASP A 2 17.25 3.99 -8.06
CA ASP A 2 17.34 3.46 -6.71
C ASP A 2 16.67 4.47 -5.77
N ILE A 3 15.53 4.07 -5.21
CA ILE A 3 14.76 4.89 -4.27
C ILE A 3 15.37 4.71 -2.88
N ASN A 4 15.69 5.80 -2.21
CA ASN A 4 16.20 5.80 -0.84
C ASN A 4 15.28 6.59 0.10
N LEU A 5 15.64 6.60 1.39
CA LEU A 5 14.85 7.25 2.43
C LEU A 5 14.69 8.77 2.24
N PHE A 6 15.67 9.44 1.63
CA PHE A 6 15.58 10.89 1.36
C PHE A 6 14.52 11.19 0.32
N ASP A 7 14.47 10.43 -0.77
CA ASP A 7 13.43 10.59 -1.81
C ASP A 7 12.03 10.43 -1.20
N LEU A 8 11.85 9.43 -0.35
CA LEU A 8 10.57 9.18 0.34
C LEU A 8 10.18 10.34 1.27
N LYS A 9 11.15 10.88 2.03
CA LYS A 9 10.92 12.03 2.92
C LYS A 9 10.57 13.29 2.13
N GLU A 10 11.29 13.54 1.03
CA GLU A 10 11.03 14.65 0.12
C GLU A 10 9.59 14.58 -0.42
N TRP A 11 9.21 13.46 -1.04
CA TRP A 11 7.87 13.28 -1.60
C TRP A 11 6.76 13.35 -0.54
N SER A 12 7.04 12.90 0.69
CA SER A 12 6.07 13.02 1.79
C SER A 12 5.89 14.45 2.28
N SER A 13 6.88 15.32 2.09
CA SER A 13 6.83 16.72 2.52
C SER A 13 6.13 17.63 1.51
N MET A 14 6.15 17.25 0.23
CA MET A 14 5.55 18.00 -0.87
C MET A 14 4.04 17.81 -0.92
N ASP A 15 3.31 18.90 -1.17
CA ASP A 15 1.85 18.92 -1.35
C ASP A 15 1.08 18.10 -0.29
N ASN A 16 1.45 18.31 0.98
CA ASN A 16 0.89 17.61 2.14
C ASN A 16 1.00 16.07 2.10
N GLY A 17 1.92 15.52 1.31
CA GLY A 17 2.13 14.09 1.09
C GLY A 17 1.44 13.51 -0.15
N LEU A 18 0.78 14.34 -0.97
CA LEU A 18 0.13 13.88 -2.20
C LEU A 18 1.13 13.32 -3.21
N VAL A 19 2.34 13.90 -3.27
CA VAL A 19 3.41 13.44 -4.19
C VAL A 19 3.82 12.00 -3.87
N LEU A 20 4.00 11.66 -2.58
CA LEU A 20 4.28 10.28 -2.15
C LEU A 20 3.15 9.34 -2.58
N ILE A 21 1.88 9.73 -2.38
CA ILE A 21 0.73 8.90 -2.77
C ILE A 21 0.71 8.64 -4.28
N ASN A 22 0.96 9.66 -5.08
CA ASN A 22 1.02 9.52 -6.54
C ASN A 22 2.15 8.60 -6.99
N LYS A 23 3.33 8.69 -6.35
CA LYS A 23 4.44 7.76 -6.61
C LYS A 23 4.09 6.32 -6.25
N LEU A 24 3.41 6.11 -5.12
CA LEU A 24 2.93 4.78 -4.73
C LEU A 24 1.85 4.22 -5.68
N ILE A 25 1.06 5.09 -6.30
CA ILE A 25 0.13 4.70 -7.38
C ILE A 25 0.90 4.34 -8.66
N GLU A 26 1.90 5.14 -9.05
CA GLU A 26 2.77 4.88 -10.21
C GLU A 26 3.50 3.53 -10.09
N PHE A 27 3.95 3.18 -8.88
CA PHE A 27 4.57 1.89 -8.57
C PHE A 27 3.58 0.73 -8.41
N ASN A 28 2.28 0.97 -8.58
CA ASN A 28 1.20 -0.01 -8.42
C ASN A 28 1.10 -0.65 -7.02
N VAL A 29 1.63 0.00 -5.98
CA VAL A 29 1.48 -0.46 -4.58
C VAL A 29 0.25 0.14 -3.90
N LEU A 30 -0.27 1.25 -4.43
CA LEU A 30 -1.60 1.77 -4.16
C LEU A 30 -2.48 1.68 -5.42
N PRO A 31 -3.80 1.49 -5.26
CA PRO A 31 -4.71 1.44 -6.40
C PRO A 31 -4.80 2.79 -7.10
N ALA A 32 -4.65 2.82 -8.42
CA ALA A 32 -4.80 4.04 -9.23
C ALA A 32 -6.25 4.55 -9.31
N SER A 33 -7.22 3.65 -9.16
CA SER A 33 -8.64 4.01 -9.16
C SER A 33 -9.44 3.14 -8.20
N ARG A 34 -10.58 3.65 -7.76
CA ARG A 34 -11.51 2.91 -6.92
C ARG A 34 -12.95 3.24 -7.23
N LYS A 35 -13.82 2.25 -7.08
CA LYS A 35 -15.27 2.42 -7.15
C LYS A 35 -15.90 2.30 -5.77
N CYS A 36 -16.95 3.07 -5.52
CA CYS A 36 -17.79 2.87 -4.34
C CYS A 36 -18.66 1.61 -4.51
N PRO A 37 -19.37 1.13 -3.47
CA PRO A 37 -20.27 -0.03 -3.58
C PRO A 37 -21.38 0.13 -4.63
N ARG A 38 -21.68 1.36 -5.06
CA ARG A 38 -22.65 1.68 -6.13
C ARG A 38 -22.02 1.75 -7.53
N GLY A 39 -20.71 1.50 -7.66
CA GLY A 39 -20.00 1.50 -8.96
C GLY A 39 -19.46 2.86 -9.41
N HIS A 40 -19.72 3.95 -8.68
CA HIS A 40 -19.21 5.28 -9.03
C HIS A 40 -17.69 5.39 -8.84
N ALA A 41 -17.02 6.12 -9.74
CA ALA A 41 -15.61 6.46 -9.58
C ALA A 41 -15.40 7.34 -8.34
N MET A 42 -14.37 7.01 -7.57
CA MET A 42 -13.94 7.77 -6.39
C MET A 42 -12.75 8.64 -6.73
N LYS A 43 -12.58 9.75 -5.99
CA LYS A 43 -11.42 10.63 -6.08
C LYS A 43 -10.65 10.62 -4.76
N ILE A 44 -9.35 10.86 -4.84
CA ILE A 44 -8.53 11.12 -3.65
C ILE A 44 -8.85 12.54 -3.18
N VAL A 45 -9.17 12.68 -1.90
CA VAL A 45 -9.46 13.98 -1.29
C VAL A 45 -8.64 14.13 -0.02
N GLN A 46 -8.21 15.36 0.26
CA GLN A 46 -7.49 15.67 1.49
C GLN A 46 -8.43 15.59 2.69
N ASP A 47 -7.97 14.97 3.76
CA ASP A 47 -8.61 14.84 5.05
C ASP A 47 -7.54 14.69 6.15
N LYS A 48 -7.31 15.75 6.91
CA LYS A 48 -6.30 15.78 7.98
C LYS A 48 -6.64 14.90 9.19
N SER A 49 -7.85 14.35 9.26
CA SER A 49 -8.26 13.45 10.35
C SER A 49 -7.72 12.02 10.17
N VAL A 50 -7.19 11.68 8.99
CA VAL A 50 -6.62 10.36 8.70
C VAL A 50 -5.09 10.41 8.64
N ILE A 51 -4.43 9.30 8.95
CA ILE A 51 -2.97 9.18 9.14
C ILE A 51 -2.15 9.73 7.96
N ASP A 52 -2.59 9.49 6.71
CA ASP A 52 -1.88 9.95 5.51
C ASP A 52 -2.47 11.22 4.91
N ASN A 53 -3.31 11.96 5.64
CA ASN A 53 -3.99 13.18 5.20
C ASN A 53 -4.89 13.04 3.96
N PHE A 54 -5.12 11.83 3.43
CA PHE A 54 -5.90 11.61 2.22
C PHE A 54 -6.75 10.35 2.31
N LYS A 55 -7.93 10.37 1.67
CA LYS A 55 -8.84 9.22 1.56
C LYS A 55 -9.53 9.18 0.21
N TRP A 56 -10.05 8.00 -0.15
CA TRP A 56 -10.97 7.88 -1.28
C TRP A 56 -12.34 8.39 -0.87
N MET A 57 -12.92 9.28 -1.67
CA MET A 57 -14.27 9.79 -1.49
C MET A 57 -15.05 9.74 -2.79
N CYS A 58 -16.27 9.24 -2.72
CA CYS A 58 -17.25 9.42 -3.78
C CYS A 58 -17.94 10.76 -3.59
N ARG A 59 -18.23 11.48 -4.68
CA ARG A 59 -19.03 12.72 -4.67
C ARG A 59 -20.09 12.73 -5.77
N GLU A 60 -20.31 11.59 -6.43
CA GLU A 60 -21.30 11.45 -7.49
C GLU A 60 -22.71 11.59 -6.97
N LYS A 61 -23.62 12.11 -7.79
CA LYS A 61 -25.03 12.31 -7.40
C LYS A 61 -25.82 11.02 -7.61
N ILE A 62 -26.48 10.56 -6.55
CA ILE A 62 -27.46 9.47 -6.58
C ILE A 62 -28.82 10.08 -6.92
N ARG A 63 -29.46 9.60 -7.98
CA ARG A 63 -30.84 9.92 -8.33
C ARG A 63 -31.72 8.69 -8.10
N GLU A 64 -32.64 8.79 -7.16
CA GLU A 64 -33.74 7.83 -7.02
C GLU A 64 -34.97 8.39 -7.74
N LYS A 65 -35.84 7.52 -8.26
CA LYS A 65 -37.09 7.95 -8.93
C LYS A 65 -37.88 8.85 -7.97
N ASN A 66 -38.37 9.98 -8.49
CA ASN A 66 -39.18 10.98 -7.78
C ASN A 66 -38.49 11.65 -6.56
N GLN A 67 -37.16 11.61 -6.45
CA GLN A 67 -36.42 12.30 -5.39
C GLN A 67 -35.37 13.28 -5.93
N LYS A 68 -35.08 14.33 -5.15
CA LYS A 68 -33.94 15.23 -5.42
C LYS A 68 -32.63 14.44 -5.32
N ALA A 69 -31.71 14.70 -6.26
CA ALA A 69 -30.42 14.04 -6.31
C ALA A 69 -29.58 14.33 -5.05
N LYS A 70 -29.05 13.29 -4.39
CA LYS A 70 -28.21 13.40 -3.18
C LYS A 70 -26.78 12.96 -3.48
N PRO A 71 -25.74 13.57 -2.89
CA PRO A 71 -24.37 13.14 -3.10
C PRO A 71 -24.11 11.77 -2.45
N CYS A 72 -23.37 10.92 -3.14
CA CYS A 72 -22.87 9.65 -2.64
C CYS A 72 -21.72 9.93 -1.67
N ASN A 73 -22.01 10.12 -0.38
CA ASN A 73 -21.00 10.45 0.64
C ASN A 73 -20.15 9.24 1.11
N TYR A 74 -20.01 8.20 0.28
CA TYR A 74 -19.20 7.05 0.64
C TYR A 74 -17.72 7.41 0.63
N SER A 75 -16.99 6.99 1.68
CA SER A 75 -15.54 7.16 1.76
C SER A 75 -14.84 5.87 2.17
N SER A 76 -13.56 5.76 1.85
CA SER A 76 -12.75 4.60 2.24
C SER A 76 -11.27 4.96 2.34
N SER A 77 -10.53 4.21 3.18
CA SER A 77 -9.07 4.39 3.30
C SER A 77 -8.36 4.13 1.97
N LEU A 78 -7.32 4.94 1.69
CA LEU A 78 -6.37 4.70 0.60
C LEU A 78 -5.74 3.32 0.66
N ARG A 79 -5.53 2.80 1.88
CA ARG A 79 -4.80 1.58 2.18
C ARG A 79 -5.64 0.30 2.07
N LYS A 80 -6.96 0.42 1.88
CA LYS A 80 -7.83 -0.76 1.93
C LYS A 80 -7.52 -1.71 0.78
N ASN A 81 -7.34 -2.99 1.10
CA ASN A 81 -6.94 -4.07 0.20
C ASN A 81 -5.52 -3.91 -0.38
N THR A 82 -4.60 -3.28 0.35
CA THR A 82 -3.19 -3.20 -0.02
C THR A 82 -2.30 -3.68 1.12
N PHE A 83 -0.99 -3.78 0.87
CA PHE A 83 0.04 -4.07 1.87
C PHE A 83 -0.04 -3.14 3.09
N PHE A 84 -0.52 -1.91 2.92
CA PHE A 84 -0.61 -0.91 3.99
C PHE A 84 -1.87 -1.06 4.86
N TYR A 85 -2.78 -1.98 4.54
CA TYR A 85 -4.09 -2.06 5.19
C TYR A 85 -3.97 -2.36 6.69
N LYS A 86 -4.80 -1.70 7.50
CA LYS A 86 -4.87 -1.82 8.98
C LYS A 86 -3.60 -1.43 9.75
N SER A 87 -2.52 -1.05 9.08
CA SER A 87 -1.34 -0.50 9.76
C SER A 87 -1.66 0.84 10.44
N HIS A 88 -1.08 1.06 11.61
CA HIS A 88 -1.09 2.33 12.33
C HIS A 88 0.11 3.24 11.98
N LEU A 89 1.08 2.76 11.19
CA LEU A 89 2.19 3.58 10.71
C LEU A 89 1.78 4.42 9.50
N SER A 90 2.35 5.60 9.31
CA SER A 90 2.16 6.39 8.08
C SER A 90 2.74 5.67 6.85
N LEU A 91 2.26 6.01 5.65
CA LEU A 91 2.84 5.49 4.40
C LEU A 91 4.35 5.75 4.33
N LEU A 92 4.81 6.95 4.74
CA LEU A 92 6.23 7.28 4.82
C LEU A 92 6.99 6.30 5.74
N ASN A 93 6.48 6.05 6.95
CA ASN A 93 7.15 5.15 7.90
C ASN A 93 7.19 3.71 7.38
N ILE A 94 6.12 3.23 6.74
CA ILE A 94 6.09 1.88 6.17
C ILE A 94 7.08 1.77 4.99
N CYS A 95 7.04 2.71 4.05
CA CYS A 95 7.94 2.68 2.90
C CYS A 95 9.41 2.83 3.33
N GLY A 96 9.69 3.75 4.26
CA GLY A 96 11.01 3.93 4.84
C GLY A 96 11.48 2.69 5.60
N PHE A 97 10.59 2.01 6.32
CA PHE A 97 10.91 0.75 7.00
C PHE A 97 11.31 -0.31 6.00
N VAL A 98 10.48 -0.56 4.99
CA VAL A 98 10.75 -1.58 3.96
C VAL A 98 12.04 -1.27 3.21
N ASN A 99 12.32 0.00 2.89
CA ASN A 99 13.54 0.42 2.23
C ASN A 99 14.80 0.12 3.07
N LEU A 100 14.83 0.52 4.34
CA LEU A 100 15.97 0.26 5.20
C LEU A 100 16.12 -1.24 5.52
N TRP A 101 15.00 -1.94 5.71
CA TRP A 101 14.98 -3.36 5.98
C TRP A 101 15.48 -4.17 4.77
N SER A 102 15.10 -3.82 3.55
CA SER A 102 15.60 -4.48 2.33
C SER A 102 17.07 -4.22 2.08
N MET A 103 17.60 -3.08 2.55
CA MET A 103 19.04 -2.77 2.59
C MET A 103 19.78 -3.48 3.74
N ASN A 104 19.12 -4.38 4.48
CA ASN A 104 19.67 -5.12 5.61
C ASN A 104 20.25 -4.19 6.70
N CYS A 105 19.66 -3.02 6.89
CA CYS A 105 20.10 -2.09 7.94
C CYS A 105 19.82 -2.67 9.34
N PRO A 106 20.71 -2.46 10.32
CA PRO A 106 20.48 -2.88 11.69
C PRO A 106 19.20 -2.26 12.27
N SER A 107 18.47 -3.01 13.09
CA SER A 107 17.23 -2.54 13.72
C SER A 107 17.39 -1.22 14.48
N LEU A 108 18.56 -1.00 15.11
CA LEU A 108 18.86 0.26 15.81
C LEU A 108 18.92 1.46 14.84
N VAL A 109 19.42 1.27 13.62
CA VAL A 109 19.44 2.30 12.58
C VAL A 109 18.01 2.61 12.14
N ILE A 110 17.20 1.58 11.88
CA ILE A 110 15.79 1.73 11.49
C ILE A 110 15.00 2.49 12.55
N GLN A 111 15.17 2.11 13.83
CA GLN A 111 14.54 2.79 14.97
C GLN A 111 14.87 4.28 15.01
N LYS A 112 16.17 4.62 14.90
CA LYS A 112 16.63 6.01 14.95
C LYS A 112 16.16 6.83 13.74
N GLN A 113 16.24 6.27 12.54
CA GLN A 113 15.92 6.99 11.30
C GLN A 113 14.43 7.27 11.13
N LEU A 114 13.57 6.36 11.60
CA LEU A 114 12.11 6.45 11.48
C LEU A 114 11.41 6.84 12.79
N ARG A 115 12.16 6.98 13.89
CA ARG A 115 11.65 7.28 15.23
C ARG A 115 10.56 6.29 15.67
N LEU A 116 10.80 5.01 15.43
CA LEU A 116 9.88 3.93 15.79
C LEU A 116 10.31 3.27 17.09
N ALA A 117 9.34 2.80 17.87
CA ALA A 117 9.61 1.99 19.04
C ALA A 117 10.27 0.66 18.66
N ASN A 118 11.11 0.12 19.56
CA ASN A 118 11.77 -1.16 19.34
C ASN A 118 10.78 -2.27 19.00
N GLN A 119 9.68 -2.36 19.75
CA GLN A 119 8.63 -3.35 19.50
C GLN A 119 8.06 -3.24 18.09
N THR A 120 7.75 -2.02 17.64
CA THR A 120 7.27 -1.77 16.27
C THR A 120 8.28 -2.26 15.23
N VAL A 121 9.58 -2.05 15.43
CA VAL A 121 10.60 -2.52 14.49
C VAL A 121 10.71 -4.05 14.46
N VAL A 122 10.59 -4.71 15.62
CA VAL A 122 10.56 -6.17 15.72
C VAL A 122 9.34 -6.74 14.99
N ASP A 123 8.14 -6.21 15.29
CA ASP A 123 6.88 -6.66 14.69
C ASP A 123 6.91 -6.51 13.16
N TRP A 124 7.34 -5.35 12.66
CA TRP A 124 7.44 -5.10 11.23
C TRP A 124 8.52 -5.94 10.56
N SER A 125 9.63 -6.23 11.24
CA SER A 125 10.64 -7.14 10.71
C SER A 125 10.09 -8.56 10.55
N SER A 126 9.29 -9.04 11.52
CA SER A 126 8.60 -10.33 11.43
C SER A 126 7.58 -10.34 10.30
N PHE A 127 6.75 -9.31 10.21
CA PHE A 127 5.79 -9.15 9.12
C PHE A 127 6.46 -9.15 7.73
N CYS A 128 7.57 -8.43 7.55
CA CYS A 128 8.33 -8.44 6.30
C CYS A 128 8.87 -9.84 5.98
N ARG A 129 9.39 -10.59 6.97
CA ARG A 129 9.83 -11.98 6.77
C ARG A 129 8.68 -12.89 6.33
N GLU A 130 7.51 -12.78 6.97
CA GLU A 130 6.32 -13.56 6.61
C GLU A 130 5.88 -13.27 5.17
N VAL A 131 5.81 -12.00 4.77
CA VAL A 131 5.43 -11.60 3.41
C VAL A 131 6.41 -12.12 2.37
N VAL A 132 7.72 -12.03 2.65
CA VAL A 132 8.77 -12.57 1.77
C VAL A 132 8.67 -14.09 1.68
N PHE A 133 8.48 -14.77 2.81
CA PHE A 133 8.34 -16.22 2.87
C PHE A 133 7.12 -16.70 2.07
N ASP A 134 5.95 -16.09 2.28
CA ASP A 134 4.73 -16.40 1.54
C ASP A 134 4.92 -16.25 0.02
N HIS A 135 5.63 -15.20 -0.40
CA HIS A 135 5.94 -15.00 -1.81
C HIS A 135 6.88 -16.09 -2.35
N MET A 136 7.92 -16.46 -1.60
CA MET A 136 8.85 -17.53 -1.96
C MET A 136 8.16 -18.89 -2.08
N ILE A 137 7.28 -19.23 -1.13
CA ILE A 137 6.51 -20.49 -1.17
C ILE A 137 5.55 -20.52 -2.36
N LYS A 138 4.81 -19.43 -2.63
CA LYS A 138 3.95 -19.35 -3.82
C LYS A 138 4.74 -19.53 -5.11
N LYS A 139 5.93 -18.92 -5.20
CA LYS A 139 6.81 -19.07 -6.36
C LYS A 139 7.29 -20.52 -6.52
N LYS A 140 7.65 -21.20 -5.42
CA LYS A 140 8.03 -22.62 -5.42
C LYS A 140 6.88 -23.50 -5.91
N ASN A 141 5.66 -23.32 -5.39
CA ASN A 141 4.50 -24.09 -5.82
C ASN A 141 4.17 -23.87 -7.31
N ASN A 142 4.29 -22.63 -7.79
CA ASN A 142 4.11 -22.31 -9.20
C ASN A 142 5.19 -22.95 -10.08
N TRP A 143 6.44 -22.99 -9.61
CA TRP A 143 7.55 -23.67 -10.29
C TRP A 143 7.29 -25.17 -10.38
N GLU A 144 6.98 -25.85 -9.27
CA GLU A 144 6.68 -27.28 -9.23
C GLU A 144 5.46 -27.63 -10.10
N ALA A 145 4.41 -26.79 -10.10
CA ALA A 145 3.26 -26.96 -10.98
C ALA A 145 3.58 -26.70 -12.47
N SER A 146 4.59 -25.89 -12.77
CA SER A 146 5.07 -25.68 -14.15
C SER A 146 5.98 -26.82 -14.62
N GLU A 147 6.81 -27.35 -13.73
CA GLU A 147 7.71 -28.47 -13.98
C GLU A 147 6.91 -29.76 -14.19
N ASN A 148 5.93 -30.05 -13.33
CA ASN A 148 5.01 -31.18 -13.51
C ASN A 148 4.17 -31.08 -14.79
N ARG A 149 3.92 -29.86 -15.31
CA ARG A 149 3.28 -29.68 -16.62
C ARG A 149 4.26 -29.92 -17.77
N ARG A 150 5.52 -29.50 -17.65
CA ARG A 150 6.56 -29.77 -18.65
C ARG A 150 6.89 -31.26 -18.74
N ILE A 151 7.01 -31.97 -17.62
CA ILE A 151 7.27 -33.41 -17.61
C ILE A 151 6.15 -34.20 -18.31
N LYS A 152 4.88 -33.77 -18.18
CA LYS A 152 3.73 -34.35 -18.89
C LYS A 152 3.69 -34.06 -20.40
N ILE A 153 4.42 -33.06 -20.88
CA ILE A 153 4.52 -32.72 -22.32
C ILE A 153 5.70 -33.47 -22.97
N TRP A 154 6.69 -33.89 -22.17
CA TRP A 154 7.91 -34.56 -22.62
C TRP A 154 7.99 -36.05 -22.26
N THR A 155 6.87 -36.66 -21.87
CA THR A 155 6.75 -38.12 -21.75
C THR A 155 5.96 -38.63 -22.97
N PRO A 156 6.50 -39.60 -23.74
CA PRO A 156 5.89 -40.10 -24.97
C PRO A 156 4.54 -40.80 -24.75
#